data_AF-A0A914CFL9-F1
#
_entry.id   AF-A0A914CFL9-F1
#
_cell.length_a   1.000
_cell.length_b   1.000
_cell.length_c   1.000
_cell.angle_alpha   90.00
_cell.angle_beta   90.00
_cell.angle_gamma   90.00
#
_symmetry.space_group_name_H-M   'P 1'
#
loop_
_entity.id
_entity.type
_entity.pdbx_description
1 polymer ?
#
loop_
_entity_poly.entity_id
_entity_poly.type
_entity_poly.pdbx_seq_one_letter_code
_entity_poly.pdbx_strand_id
1 'polypeptide(L)' 'MPKPFTDVFPEIDIDKWSILEEKACQKPHPNVESLKKAWKEITLETLVKIVDNFPMRLKACINARGGHFE' A
#
# COMPACT_ATOMS: atom_id res chain seq x y z
N MET A 1 22.23 -7.08 -12.28
CA MET A 1 22.34 -7.20 -10.81
C MET A 1 20.94 -7.27 -10.22
N PRO A 2 20.66 -8.15 -9.25
CA PRO A 2 19.41 -8.06 -8.49
C PRO A 2 19.37 -6.72 -7.75
N LYS A 3 18.23 -6.02 -7.76
CA LYS A 3 18.08 -4.74 -7.07
C LYS A 3 18.24 -4.92 -5.56
N PRO A 4 18.85 -3.96 -4.86
CA PRO A 4 19.03 -4.05 -3.42
C PRO A 4 17.68 -4.09 -2.70
N PHE A 5 17.61 -4.84 -1.61
CA PHE A 5 16.41 -5.02 -0.78
C PHE A 5 15.80 -3.69 -0.27
N THR A 6 16.61 -2.63 -0.24
CA THR A 6 16.20 -1.26 0.09
C THR A 6 15.23 -0.64 -0.92
N ASP A 7 15.20 -1.12 -2.17
CA ASP A 7 14.27 -0.66 -3.22
C ASP A 7 12.88 -1.32 -3.14
N VAL A 8 12.69 -2.31 -2.26
CA VAL A 8 11.40 -2.97 -2.02
C VAL A 8 10.53 -2.18 -1.02
N PHE A 9 11.17 -1.49 -0.08
CA PHE A 9 10.48 -0.66 0.91
C PHE A 9 9.60 0.45 0.31
N PRO A 10 10.01 1.18 -0.75
CA PRO A 10 9.12 2.13 -1.40
C PRO A 10 7.89 1.48 -2.05
N GLU A 11 7.94 0.22 -2.51
CA GLU A 11 6.74 -0.49 -3.00
C GLU A 11 5.76 -0.83 -1.86
N ILE A 12 6.25 -1.14 -0.67
CA ILE A 12 5.40 -1.36 0.53
C ILE A 12 4.76 -0.05 0.97
N ASP A 13 5.52 1.05 0.91
CA ASP A 13 4.98 2.37 1.20
C ASP A 13 3.94 2.77 0.15
N ILE A 14 4.15 2.48 -1.14
CA ILE A 14 3.17 2.69 -2.20
C ILE A 14 1.85 1.97 -1.87
N ASP A 15 1.87 0.78 -1.29
CA ASP A 15 0.63 0.04 -0.99
C ASP A 15 -0.17 0.65 0.16
N LYS A 16 0.54 1.11 1.19
CA LYS A 16 -0.07 1.85 2.30
C LYS A 16 -0.64 3.17 1.81
N TRP A 17 0.10 3.88 0.95
CA TRP A 17 -0.34 5.14 0.35
C TRP A 17 -1.50 4.95 -0.63
N SER A 18 -1.51 3.88 -1.41
CA SER A 18 -2.55 3.58 -2.39
C SER A 18 -3.87 3.23 -1.71
N ILE A 19 -3.84 2.56 -0.54
CA ILE A 19 -5.05 2.26 0.23
C ILE A 19 -5.53 3.48 1.01
N LEU A 20 -4.59 4.27 1.52
CA LEU A 20 -4.93 5.58 2.07
C LEU A 20 -5.62 6.43 1.01
N GLU A 21 -5.07 6.46 -0.19
CA GLU A 21 -5.63 7.17 -1.35
C GLU A 21 -7.00 6.59 -1.72
N GLU A 22 -7.16 5.28 -1.88
CA GLU A 22 -8.44 4.65 -2.19
C GLU A 22 -9.51 5.01 -1.14
N LYS A 23 -9.17 4.92 0.16
CA LYS A 23 -10.09 5.22 1.26
C LYS A 23 -10.37 6.71 1.41
N ALA A 24 -9.37 7.56 1.20
CA ALA A 24 -9.49 9.01 1.21
C ALA A 24 -10.25 9.52 -0.02
N CYS A 25 -10.16 8.85 -1.16
CA CYS A 25 -10.80 9.27 -2.40
C CYS A 25 -12.16 8.59 -2.63
N GLN A 26 -12.52 7.58 -1.84
CA GLN A 26 -13.84 6.92 -1.87
C GLN A 26 -15.00 7.89 -1.61
N LYS A 27 -14.78 8.95 -0.84
CA LYS A 27 -15.78 10.00 -0.58
C LYS A 27 -15.12 11.37 -0.46
N PRO A 28 -15.78 12.45 -0.90
CA PRO A 28 -15.27 13.80 -0.67
C PRO A 28 -15.14 14.08 0.82
N HIS A 29 -13.95 14.50 1.26
CA HIS A 29 -13.68 14.91 2.64
C HIS A 29 -13.62 16.44 2.72
N PRO A 30 -14.48 17.09 3.52
CA PRO A 30 -14.53 18.56 3.58
C PRO A 30 -13.32 19.18 4.29
N ASN A 31 -12.56 18.40 5.06
CA ASN A 31 -11.37 18.86 5.80
C ASN A 31 -10.48 17.70 6.26
N VAL A 32 -9.27 18.05 6.71
CA VAL A 32 -8.26 17.09 7.21
C VAL A 32 -8.75 16.28 8.43
N GLU A 33 -9.61 16.85 9.29
CA GLU A 33 -10.14 16.11 10.45
C GLU A 33 -11.07 14.96 10.03
N SER A 34 -11.87 15.17 8.99
CA SER A 34 -12.69 14.11 8.41
C SER A 34 -11.85 12.99 7.76
N LEU A 35 -10.68 13.33 7.23
CA LEU A 35 -9.71 12.36 6.71
C LEU A 35 -9.05 11.56 7.84
N LYS A 36 -8.63 12.22 8.93
CA LYS A 36 -8.10 11.54 10.14
C LYS A 36 -9.11 10.59 10.76
N LYS A 37 -10.40 10.90 10.69
CA LYS A 37 -11.46 10.00 11.14
C LYS A 37 -11.57 8.77 10.25
N ALA A 38 -11.55 8.94 8.92
CA ALA A 38 -11.56 7.84 7.97
C ALA A 38 -10.33 6.92 8.14
N TRP A 39 -9.16 7.47 8.44
CA TRP A 39 -7.96 6.70 8.79
C TRP A 39 -8.19 5.75 9.97
N LYS A 40 -8.86 6.24 11.03
CA LYS A 40 -9.18 5.44 12.22
C LYS A 40 -10.25 4.38 11.98
N GLU A 41 -11.02 4.50 10.89
CA GLU A 41 -12.04 3.53 10.47
C GLU A 41 -11.44 2.36 9.66
N ILE A 42 -10.15 2.42 9.28
CA ILE A 42 -9.45 1.30 8.63
C ILE A 42 -9.36 0.14 9.63
N THR A 43 -10.01 -0.97 9.28
CA THR A 43 -10.07 -2.14 10.15
C THR A 43 -8.74 -2.90 10.17
N LEU A 44 -8.48 -3.58 11.28
CA LEU A 44 -7.33 -4.49 11.37
C LEU A 44 -7.38 -5.58 10.29
N GLU A 45 -8.57 -6.07 9.95
CA GLU A 45 -8.78 -7.02 8.85
C GLU A 45 -8.28 -6.48 7.50
N THR A 46 -8.54 -5.19 7.23
CA THR A 46 -8.01 -4.52 6.03
C THR A 46 -6.48 -4.50 6.07
N LEU A 47 -5.88 -4.18 7.21
CA LEU A 47 -4.43 -4.18 7.38
C LEU A 47 -3.82 -5.58 7.20
N VAL A 48 -4.47 -6.62 7.73
CA VAL A 48 -4.01 -8.01 7.60
C VAL A 48 -4.02 -8.44 6.13
N LYS A 49 -5.08 -8.15 5.36
CA LYS A 49 -5.13 -8.48 3.93
C LYS A 49 -3.98 -7.84 3.11
N ILE A 50 -3.57 -6.64 3.49
CA ILE A 50 -2.44 -5.94 2.84
C ILE A 50 -1.14 -6.67 3.14
N VAL A 51 -0.92 -6.99 4.41
CA VAL A 51 0.27 -7.72 4.86
C VAL A 51 0.30 -9.13 4.27
N ASP A 52 -0.84 -9.80 4.14
CA ASP A 52 -0.95 -11.13 3.54
C ASP A 52 -0.69 -11.13 2.03
N ASN A 53 -1.01 -10.02 1.34
CA ASN A 53 -0.68 -9.85 -0.08
C ASN A 53 0.80 -9.49 -0.31
N PHE A 54 1.53 -9.07 0.72
CA PHE A 54 2.92 -8.63 0.58
C PHE A 54 3.87 -9.71 0.02
N PRO A 55 3.87 -10.97 0.49
CA PRO A 55 4.72 -12.02 -0.08
C PRO A 55 4.49 -12.26 -1.58
N MET A 56 3.23 -12.15 -2.03
CA MET A 56 2.88 -12.29 -3.44
C MET A 56 3.49 -11.17 -4.28
N ARG A 57 3.36 -9.93 -3.81
CA ARG A 57 3.89 -8.74 -4.50
C ARG A 57 5.41 -8.69 -4.49
N LEU A 58 6.03 -9.06 -3.38
CA LEU A 58 7.49 -9.21 -3.30
C LEU A 58 8.00 -10.21 -4.33
N LYS A 59 7.28 -11.33 -4.51
CA LYS A 59 7.61 -12.32 -5.53
C LYS A 59 7.46 -11.76 -6.96
N ALA A 60 6.43 -10.97 -7.21
CA ALA A 60 6.24 -10.29 -8.50
C ALA A 60 7.37 -9.29 -8.79
N CYS A 61 7.78 -8.48 -7.80
CA CYS A 61 8.93 -7.57 -7.89
C CYS A 61 10.23 -8.32 -8.22
N ILE A 62 10.51 -9.41 -7.51
CA ILE A 62 11.69 -10.26 -7.75
C ILE A 62 11.66 -10.81 -9.19
N ASN A 63 10.51 -11.31 -9.65
CA ASN A 63 10.33 -11.84 -11.00
C ASN A 63 10.52 -10.75 -12.07
N ALA A 64 10.04 -9.54 -11.81
CA ALA A 64 10.23 -8.38 -12.66
C ALA A 64 11.67 -7.83 -12.62
N ARG A 65 12.55 -8.38 -11.78
CA ARG A 65 13.90 -7.83 -11.48
C ARG A 65 13.83 -6.36 -11.05
N GLY A 66 12.78 -6.03 -10.30
CA GLY A 66 12.39 -4.69 -9.89
C GLY A 66 11.91 -3.79 -11.04
N GLY A 67 11.55 -4.35 -12.20
CA GLY A 67 10.79 -3.63 -13.22
C GLY A 67 9.33 -3.43 -12.77
N HIS A 68 8.56 -2.65 -13.52
CA HIS A 68 7.15 -2.42 -13.21
C HIS A 68 6.33 -3.73 -13.33
N PHE A 69 5.45 -3.98 -12.36
CA PHE A 69 4.49 -5.07 -12.35
C PHE A 69 3.17 -4.56 -11.75
N GLU A 70 2.05 -5.13 -12.22
CA GLU A 70 0.70 -4.91 -11.67
C GLU A 70 0.40 -5.84 -10.49
#